data_AF-A0A673IW99-F1
#
_entry.id   AF-A0A673IW99-F1
#
_cell.length_a   1.000
_cell.length_b   1.000
_cell.length_c   1.000
_cell.angle_alpha   90.00
_cell.angle_beta   90.00
_cell.angle_gamma   90.00
#
_symmetry.space_group_name_H-M   'P 1'
#
loop_
_entity.id
_entity.type
_entity.pdbx_description
1 polymer ?
#
loop_
_entity_poly.entity_id
_entity_poly.type
_entity_poly.pdbx_seq_one_letter_code
_entity_poly.pdbx_strand_id
1 'polypeptide(L)' 'LIYGLWLLSFTQNELSIYELVHNFVEVLDKYFSRVIMFNLDKVHIILDEMILNGHIVETNKNRILAPLLALDKMAES' A
#
# COMPACT_ATOMS: atom_id res chain seq x y z
N LEU A 1 -11.18 -5.69 1.72
CA LEU A 1 -10.64 -4.72 0.76
C LEU A 1 -11.70 -3.75 0.23
N ILE A 2 -12.71 -4.17 -0.56
CA ILE A 2 -13.70 -3.25 -1.15
C ILE A 2 -14.50 -2.46 -0.11
N TYR A 3 -14.96 -3.12 0.97
CA TYR A 3 -15.66 -2.44 2.08
C TYR A 3 -14.78 -1.46 2.86
N GLY A 4 -13.47 -1.73 2.95
CA GLY A 4 -12.52 -0.84 3.63
C GLY A 4 -12.27 0.44 2.83
N LEU A 5 -12.17 0.33 1.51
CA LEU A 5 -12.07 1.49 0.61
C LEU A 5 -13.33 2.35 0.66
N TRP A 6 -14.50 1.71 0.73
CA TRP A 6 -15.79 2.41 0.83
C TRP A 6 -15.93 3.18 2.15
N LEU A 7 -15.52 2.62 3.29
CA LEU A 7 -15.54 3.32 4.58
C LEU A 7 -14.56 4.50 4.64
N LEU A 8 -13.41 4.37 3.97
CA LEU A 8 -12.44 5.45 3.77
C LEU A 8 -13.08 6.67 3.11
N SER A 9 -13.88 6.45 2.06
CA SER A 9 -14.57 7.54 1.34
C SER A 9 -15.62 8.30 2.15
N PHE A 10 -16.12 7.77 3.27
CA PHE A 10 -17.08 8.49 4.13
C PHE A 10 -16.42 9.25 5.29
N THR A 11 -15.20 8.85 5.68
CA THR A 11 -14.58 9.33 6.91
C THR A 11 -13.37 10.24 6.68
N GLN A 12 -12.71 10.11 5.53
CA GLN A 12 -11.53 10.88 5.20
C GLN A 12 -11.85 12.06 4.29
N ASN A 13 -11.04 13.11 4.43
CA ASN A 13 -11.11 14.27 3.56
C ASN A 13 -10.73 13.89 2.12
N GLU A 14 -11.36 14.52 1.14
CA GLU A 14 -11.12 14.23 -0.27
C GLU A 14 -9.64 14.42 -0.65
N LEU A 15 -8.98 15.45 -0.12
CA LEU A 15 -7.54 15.69 -0.30
C LEU A 15 -6.68 14.54 0.24
N SER A 16 -7.06 13.99 1.40
CA SER A 16 -6.33 12.88 2.03
C SER A 16 -6.44 11.61 1.20
N ILE A 17 -7.56 11.39 0.51
CA ILE A 17 -7.72 10.29 -0.44
C ILE A 17 -6.81 10.50 -1.66
N TYR A 18 -6.71 11.72 -2.20
CA TYR A 18 -5.79 12.02 -3.30
C TYR A 18 -4.32 11.81 -2.90
N GLU A 19 -3.91 12.28 -1.72
CA GLU A 19 -2.56 12.05 -1.21
C GLU A 19 -2.27 10.56 -0.99
N LEU A 20 -3.26 9.79 -0.50
CA LEU A 20 -3.13 8.34 -0.33
C LEU A 20 -2.93 7.63 -1.67
N VAL A 21 -3.74 7.96 -2.68
CA VAL A 21 -3.61 7.38 -4.02
C VAL A 21 -2.27 7.75 -4.65
N HIS A 22 -1.85 9.00 -4.51
CA HIS A 22 -0.56 9.46 -5.01
C HIS A 22 0.60 8.71 -4.35
N ASN A 23 0.58 8.62 -3.02
CA ASN A 23 1.61 7.90 -2.26
C ASN A 23 1.61 6.40 -2.60
N PHE A 24 0.44 5.80 -2.82
CA PHE A 24 0.32 4.39 -3.21
C PHE A 24 0.97 4.14 -4.59
N VAL A 25 0.69 4.99 -5.58
CA VAL A 25 1.29 4.88 -6.91
C VAL A 25 2.81 5.09 -6.85
N GLU A 26 3.31 6.05 -6.07
CA GLU A 26 4.76 6.25 -5.91
C GLU A 26 5.47 5.06 -5.22
N VAL A 27 4.84 4.46 -4.20
CA VAL A 27 5.39 3.26 -3.53
C VAL A 27 5.42 2.09 -4.51
N LEU A 28 4.37 1.92 -5.30
CA LEU A 28 4.31 0.90 -6.34
C LEU A 28 5.38 1.12 -7.41
N ASP A 29 5.56 2.35 -7.91
CA ASP A 29 6.56 2.68 -8.92
C ASP A 29 7.99 2.42 -8.40
N LYS A 30 8.25 2.78 -7.13
CA LYS A 30 9.56 2.56 -6.50
C LYS A 30 9.89 1.08 -6.27
N TYR A 31 8.88 0.25 -6.01
CA TYR A 31 9.05 -1.18 -5.73
C TYR A 31 8.97 -2.04 -7.01
N PHE A 32 8.09 -1.70 -7.95
CA PHE A 32 7.88 -2.42 -9.21
C PHE A 32 8.53 -1.70 -10.39
N SER A 33 9.79 -2.02 -10.66
CA SER A 33 10.53 -1.39 -11.75
C SER A 33 10.02 -1.71 -13.17
N ARG A 34 9.14 -2.72 -13.37
CA ARG A 34 8.65 -3.09 -14.73
C ARG A 34 7.33 -3.85 -14.85
N VAL A 35 6.89 -4.64 -13.86
CA VAL A 35 5.67 -5.48 -13.98
C VAL A 35 4.93 -5.58 -12.65
N ILE A 36 3.81 -4.86 -12.56
CA ILE A 36 2.91 -4.88 -11.39
C ILE A 36 1.94 -6.07 -11.48
N MET A 37 1.59 -6.50 -12.71
CA MET A 37 0.57 -7.54 -12.95
C MET A 37 0.91 -8.93 -12.42
N PHE A 38 2.20 -9.24 -12.17
CA PHE A 38 2.61 -10.58 -11.73
C PHE A 38 2.70 -10.74 -10.20
N ASN A 39 2.60 -9.65 -9.44
CA ASN A 39 2.89 -9.64 -8.01
C ASN A 39 1.75 -9.01 -7.21
N LEU A 40 0.51 -9.40 -7.49
CA LEU A 40 -0.68 -8.88 -6.81
C LEU A 40 -0.64 -9.12 -5.29
N ASP A 41 -0.03 -10.22 -4.84
CA ASP A 41 0.12 -10.52 -3.42
C ASP A 41 0.92 -9.42 -2.68
N LYS A 42 2.00 -8.94 -3.31
CA LYS A 42 2.83 -7.87 -2.75
C LYS A 42 2.11 -6.51 -2.78
N VAL A 43 1.28 -6.27 -3.80
CA VAL A 43 0.44 -5.06 -3.89
C VAL A 43 -0.60 -5.07 -2.76
N HIS A 44 -1.20 -6.23 -2.46
CA HIS A 44 -2.13 -6.37 -1.33
C HIS A 44 -1.46 -6.09 0.01
N ILE A 45 -0.24 -6.59 0.22
CA ILE A 45 0.54 -6.30 1.43
C ILE A 45 0.82 -4.80 1.57
N ILE A 46 1.18 -4.11 0.48
CA ILE A 46 1.38 -2.64 0.49
C ILE A 46 0.08 -1.93 0.89
N LEU A 47 -1.04 -2.34 0.31
CA LEU A 47 -2.35 -1.76 0.60
C LEU A 47 -2.77 -1.95 2.07
N ASP A 48 -2.53 -3.13 2.63
CA ASP A 48 -2.85 -3.43 4.03
C ASP A 48 -1.96 -2.66 5.01
N GLU A 49 -0.70 -2.40 4.67
CA GLU A 49 0.18 -1.52 5.47
C GLU A 49 -0.23 -0.06 5.39
N MET A 50 -0.74 0.40 4.25
CA MET A 50 -1.20 1.79 4.10
C MET A 50 -2.57 2.02 4.74
N ILE A 51 -3.44 1.03 4.68
CA ILE A 51 -4.84 1.11 5.09
C ILE A 51 -5.19 -0.07 5.99
N LEU A 52 -5.58 0.23 7.23
CA LEU A 52 -6.09 -0.77 8.16
C LEU A 52 -7.49 -0.37 8.63
N ASN A 53 -8.43 -1.31 8.58
CA ASN A 53 -9.82 -1.09 9.01
C ASN A 53 -10.51 0.15 8.37
N GLY A 54 -10.13 0.54 7.16
CA GLY A 54 -10.68 1.72 6.51
C GLY A 54 -10.15 3.05 7.08
N HIS A 55 -8.96 3.04 7.66
CA HIS A 55 -8.22 4.23 8.06
C HIS A 55 -6.80 4.20 7.49
N ILE A 56 -6.29 5.38 7.15
CA ILE A 56 -4.88 5.54 6.74
C ILE A 56 -4.03 5.38 8.00
N VAL A 57 -3.20 4.34 8.04
CA VAL A 57 -2.35 4.03 9.20
C VAL A 57 -0.89 4.34 8.95
N GLU A 58 -0.42 4.21 7.72
CA GLU A 58 0.98 4.45 7.37
C GLU A 58 1.08 5.21 6.04
N THR A 59 1.83 6.31 6.06
CA THR A 59 2.15 7.10 4.87
C THR A 59 3.64 7.09 4.58
N ASN A 60 4.48 6.60 5.50
CA ASN A 60 5.92 6.56 5.29
C ASN A 60 6.31 5.38 4.38
N LYS A 61 6.78 5.72 3.18
CA LYS A 61 7.24 4.76 2.15
C LYS A 61 8.26 3.75 2.68
N ASN A 62 9.16 4.17 3.57
CA ASN A 62 10.20 3.26 4.12
C ASN A 62 9.60 2.25 5.10
N ARG A 63 8.56 2.62 5.84
CA ARG A 63 7.85 1.70 6.77
C ARG A 63 6.96 0.74 6.01
N ILE A 64 6.24 1.22 4.99
CA ILE A 64 5.40 0.39 4.11
C ILE A 64 6.23 -0.70 3.40
N LEU A 65 7.46 -0.38 2.98
CA LEU A 65 8.34 -1.34 2.29
C LEU A 65 9.14 -2.24 3.24
N ALA A 66 9.24 -1.91 4.53
CA ALA A 66 9.99 -2.71 5.51
C ALA A 66 9.52 -4.18 5.60
N PRO A 67 8.21 -4.49 5.74
CA PRO A 67 7.74 -5.87 5.78
C PRO A 67 7.93 -6.60 4.44
N LEU A 68 7.81 -5.90 3.30
CA LEU A 68 8.09 -6.48 1.98
C LEU A 68 9.56 -6.91 1.84
N LEU A 69 10.49 -6.06 2.27
CA LEU A 69 11.92 -6.36 2.24
C LEU A 69 12.28 -7.52 3.17
N ALA A 70 11.62 -7.62 4.33
CA ALA A 70 11.77 -8.76 5.23
C ALA A 70 11.28 -10.06 4.60
N LEU A 71 10.12 -10.03 3.92
CA LEU A 71 9.55 -11.17 3.21
C LEU A 71 10.44 -11.63 2.04
N ASP A 72 10.96 -10.69 1.23
CA ASP A 72 11.88 -11.02 0.14
C ASP A 72 13.16 -11.69 0.66
N LYS A 73 13.71 -11.20 1.78
CA LYS A 73 14.91 -11.76 2.40
C LYS A 73 14.71 -13.19 2.94
N MET A 74 13.49 -13.51 3.39
CA MET A 74 13.13 -14.86 3.85
C MET A 74 12.84 -15.81 2.70
N ALA A 75 12.34 -15.31 1.56
CA ALA A 75 12.07 -16.11 0.36
C ALA A 75 13.33 -16.54 -0.39
N GLU A 76 14.46 -15.85 -0.17
CA GLU A 76 15.78 -16.20 -0.76
C GLU A 76 16.61 -17.20 0.08
N SER A 77 16.07 -17.72 1.21
CA SER A 77 16.73 -18.72 2.07
C SER A 77 16.20 -20.13 1.83
#